data_AF-A0A7K5XST0-F1
#
_entry.id   AF-A0A7K5XST0-F1
#
_cell.length_a   1.000
_cell.length_b   1.000
_cell.length_c   1.000
_cell.angle_alpha   90.00
_cell.angle_beta   90.00
_cell.angle_gamma   90.00
#
_symmetry.space_group_name_H-M   'P 1'
#
loop_
_entity.id
_entity.type
_entity.pdbx_description
1 polymer ?
#
loop_
_entity_poly.entity_id
_entity_poly.type
_entity_poly.pdbx_seq_one_letter_code
_entity_poly.pdbx_strand_id
1 'polypeptide(L)'
;MANHLRFVGRTVMVQNGNEGGVCGRVGAVGLTLFFPTPPRILSQDGLAEAVRRRRYYEKPCRRRQRLAYEACRRVYNAEMGRKIAFLARSSRQDPWLGC
;
A
#
# COMPACT_ATOMS: atom_id res chain seq x y z
N MET A 1 -9.07 18.50 24.92
CA MET A 1 -8.64 17.16 25.37
C MET A 1 -9.04 16.15 24.31
N ALA A 2 -8.28 15.05 24.13
CA ALA A 2 -8.63 14.04 23.14
C ALA A 2 -9.79 13.18 23.67
N ASN A 3 -10.91 13.11 22.92
CA ASN A 3 -12.10 12.33 23.31
C ASN A 3 -11.92 10.80 23.16
N HIS A 4 -10.75 10.34 22.74
CA HIS A 4 -10.45 8.95 22.41
C HIS A 4 -9.28 8.42 23.27
N LEU A 5 -9.34 7.12 23.58
CA LEU A 5 -8.30 6.42 24.32
C LEU A 5 -6.95 6.54 23.60
N ARG A 6 -5.91 6.96 24.34
CA ARG A 6 -4.56 7.09 23.80
C ARG A 6 -3.90 5.71 23.71
N PHE A 7 -3.02 5.54 22.73
CA PHE A 7 -2.24 4.31 22.50
C PHE A 7 -3.02 3.04 22.12
N VAL A 8 -4.28 3.18 21.70
CA VAL A 8 -5.08 2.06 21.18
C VAL A 8 -4.96 1.91 19.65
N GLY A 9 -4.98 3.02 18.92
CA GLY A 9 -4.92 3.02 17.45
C GLY A 9 -3.54 3.35 16.92
N ARG A 10 -3.07 2.58 15.91
CA ARG A 10 -1.81 2.81 15.17
C ARG A 10 -0.54 2.73 16.02
N THR A 11 -0.64 2.10 17.19
CA THR A 11 0.47 1.72 18.07
C THR A 11 0.80 0.26 17.86
N VAL A 12 2.09 -0.09 17.98
CA VAL A 12 2.53 -1.49 17.93
C VAL A 12 3.67 -1.69 18.90
N MET A 13 3.68 -2.86 19.53
CA MET A 13 4.70 -3.26 20.49
C MET A 13 5.95 -3.76 19.76
N VAL A 14 7.12 -3.40 20.27
CA VAL A 14 8.41 -3.90 19.78
C VAL A 14 8.63 -5.29 20.37
N GLN A 15 8.85 -6.30 19.52
CA GLN A 15 9.20 -7.64 19.98
C GLN A 15 10.72 -7.76 20.17
N ASN A 16 11.15 -8.23 21.36
CA ASN A 16 12.52 -8.66 21.66
C ASN A 16 13.63 -7.63 21.39
N GLY A 17 13.35 -6.33 21.52
CA GLY A 17 14.35 -5.28 21.27
C GLY A 17 14.76 -5.14 19.79
N ASN A 18 14.09 -5.83 18.86
CA ASN A 18 14.36 -5.72 17.43
C ASN A 18 13.67 -4.46 16.85
N GLU A 19 14.30 -3.31 17.09
CA GLU A 19 13.84 -2.00 16.62
C GLU A 19 13.70 -1.95 15.09
N GLY A 20 14.61 -2.59 14.35
CA GLY A 20 14.59 -2.61 12.88
C GLY A 20 13.39 -3.34 12.27
N GLY A 21 12.97 -4.47 12.86
CA GLY A 21 11.83 -5.26 12.38
C GLY A 21 10.48 -4.59 12.63
N VAL A 22 10.39 -3.81 13.72
CA VAL A 22 9.20 -3.04 14.06
C VAL A 22 9.19 -1.73 13.28
N CYS A 23 10.31 -1.03 13.12
CA CYS A 23 10.42 0.16 12.28
C CYS A 23 9.96 -0.09 10.82
N GLY A 24 10.29 -1.25 10.25
CA GLY A 24 9.79 -1.67 8.93
C GLY A 24 8.28 -1.98 8.87
N ARG A 25 7.63 -2.22 10.01
CA ARG A 25 6.22 -2.59 10.14
C ARG A 25 5.36 -1.44 10.68
N VAL A 26 5.96 -0.52 11.44
CA VAL A 26 5.36 0.52 12.30
C VAL A 26 6.51 1.46 12.69
N GLY A 27 6.62 2.64 12.09
CA GLY A 27 7.75 3.53 12.39
C GLY A 27 7.83 3.86 13.88
N ALA A 28 8.94 3.49 14.53
CA ALA A 28 9.35 4.13 15.77
C ALA A 28 9.84 5.54 15.41
N VAL A 29 9.15 6.56 15.92
CA VAL A 29 9.60 7.95 15.81
C VAL A 29 10.69 8.15 16.87
N GLY A 30 11.87 7.63 16.58
CA GLY A 30 13.11 7.88 17.30
C GLY A 30 14.17 8.24 16.27
N LEU A 31 14.84 9.36 16.47
CA LEU A 31 15.95 9.82 15.64
C LEU A 31 16.96 8.68 15.44
N THR A 32 16.96 8.02 14.28
CA THR A 32 18.14 7.45 13.63
C THR A 32 17.74 6.76 12.31
N LEU A 33 18.36 7.26 11.23
CA LEU A 33 18.71 6.55 10.00
C LEU A 33 17.57 6.04 9.08
N PHE A 34 17.33 6.80 8.01
CA PHE A 34 17.47 6.29 6.64
C PHE A 34 16.66 5.02 6.25
N PHE A 35 15.32 5.08 6.18
CA PHE A 35 14.54 4.09 5.41
C PHE A 35 13.34 4.73 4.64
N PRO A 36 13.21 4.51 3.31
CA PRO A 36 12.35 5.29 2.41
C PRO A 36 10.91 4.76 2.24
N THR A 37 10.39 3.94 3.16
CA THR A 37 9.10 3.26 2.98
C THR A 37 8.13 3.53 4.13
N PRO A 38 6.89 3.97 3.87
CA PRO A 38 5.87 4.10 4.91
C PRO A 38 5.60 2.72 5.55
N PRO A 39 5.36 2.66 6.88
CA PRO A 39 5.08 1.38 7.54
C PRO A 39 3.87 0.72 6.86
N ARG A 40 3.97 -0.59 6.64
CA ARG A 40 2.99 -1.35 5.84
C ARG A 40 1.55 -1.11 6.31
N ILE A 41 1.34 -1.00 7.62
CA ILE A 41 0.04 -0.75 8.24
C ILE A 41 -0.54 0.59 7.76
N LEU A 42 0.24 1.68 7.84
CA LEU A 42 -0.22 3.01 7.40
C LEU A 42 -0.40 3.13 5.88
N SER A 43 0.32 2.29 5.13
CA SER A 43 0.22 2.20 3.67
C SER A 43 -1.04 1.45 3.24
N GLN A 44 -1.33 0.32 3.89
CA GLN A 44 -2.56 -0.46 3.67
C GLN A 44 -3.81 0.33 4.05
N ASP A 45 -3.74 1.10 5.14
CA ASP A 45 -4.82 2.01 5.57
C ASP A 45 -5.01 3.22 4.62
N GLY A 46 -4.07 3.45 3.68
CA GLY A 46 -4.10 4.60 2.76
C GLY A 46 -3.86 5.96 3.44
N LEU A 47 -3.41 5.98 4.69
CA LEU A 47 -3.21 7.22 5.47
C LEU A 47 -2.09 8.08 4.88
N ALA A 48 -1.02 7.46 4.40
CA ALA A 48 0.08 8.18 3.77
C ALA A 48 -0.39 8.99 2.55
N GLU A 49 -1.24 8.39 1.70
CA GLU A 49 -1.83 9.08 0.55
C GLU A 49 -2.81 10.17 0.97
N ALA A 50 -3.63 9.90 1.99
CA ALA A 50 -4.60 10.86 2.52
C ALA A 50 -3.90 12.11 3.08
N VAL A 51 -2.80 11.93 3.84
CA VAL A 51 -1.98 13.03 4.37
C VAL A 51 -1.38 13.85 3.24
N ARG A 52 -0.77 13.20 2.23
CA ARG A 52 -0.21 13.88 1.05
C ARG A 52 -1.26 14.71 0.31
N ARG A 53 -2.46 14.17 0.12
CA ARG A 53 -3.57 14.84 -0.57
C ARG A 53 -4.18 15.98 0.23
N ARG A 54 -4.16 15.90 1.57
CA ARG A 54 -4.68 16.97 2.45
C ARG A 54 -3.73 18.15 2.59
N ARG A 55 -2.48 18.05 2.11
CA ARG A 55 -1.50 19.15 2.14
C ARG A 55 -1.98 20.38 1.35
N TYR A 56 -2.73 20.18 0.26
CA TYR A 56 -3.32 21.23 -0.55
C TYR A 56 -4.79 20.93 -0.83
N TYR A 57 -5.62 21.96 -0.95
CA TYR A 57 -7.04 21.77 -1.24
C TYR A 57 -7.25 21.20 -2.66
N GLU A 58 -7.81 20.00 -2.75
CA GLU A 58 -8.25 19.38 -4.00
C GLU A 58 -9.69 19.80 -4.31
N LYS A 59 -9.91 20.49 -5.44
CA LYS A 59 -11.26 20.87 -5.88
C LYS A 59 -12.16 19.62 -6.07
N PRO A 60 -13.47 19.68 -5.78
CA PRO A 60 -14.36 18.53 -5.86
C PRO A 60 -14.41 17.86 -7.24
N CYS A 61 -14.36 18.65 -8.32
CA CYS A 61 -14.33 18.15 -9.69
C CYS A 61 -13.07 17.32 -9.97
N ARG A 62 -11.89 17.77 -9.51
CA ARG A 62 -10.62 17.06 -9.65
C ARG A 62 -10.62 15.76 -8.85
N ARG A 63 -11.16 15.79 -7.62
CA ARG A 63 -11.31 14.60 -6.79
C ARG A 63 -12.19 13.55 -7.44
N ARG A 64 -13.33 13.93 -8.04
CA ARG A 64 -14.24 13.00 -8.73
C ARG A 64 -13.57 12.34 -9.93
N GLN A 65 -12.87 13.12 -10.77
CA GLN A 65 -12.12 12.59 -11.92
C GLN A 65 -11.05 11.58 -11.49
N ARG A 66 -10.31 11.91 -10.44
CA ARG A 66 -9.29 11.01 -9.88
C ARG A 66 -9.88 9.70 -9.36
N LEU A 67 -10.97 9.76 -8.59
CA LEU A 67 -11.62 8.57 -8.05
C LEU A 67 -12.13 7.65 -9.17
N ALA A 68 -12.72 8.22 -10.24
CA ALA A 68 -13.15 7.45 -11.40
C ALA A 68 -11.95 6.76 -12.08
N TYR A 69 -10.85 7.49 -12.30
CA TYR A 69 -9.63 6.92 -12.88
C TYR A 69 -9.04 5.80 -12.02
N GLU A 70 -8.94 6.01 -10.70
CA GLU A 70 -8.43 5.00 -9.77
C GLU A 70 -9.31 3.74 -9.75
N ALA A 71 -10.64 3.89 -9.83
CA ALA A 71 -11.56 2.76 -9.91
C ALA A 71 -11.37 1.96 -11.20
N CYS A 72 -11.35 2.62 -12.36
CA CYS A 72 -11.13 1.96 -13.65
C CYS A 72 -9.77 1.26 -13.71
N ARG A 73 -8.71 1.92 -13.21
CA ARG A 73 -7.36 1.35 -13.15
C ARG A 73 -7.31 0.11 -12.25
N ARG A 74 -8.00 0.11 -11.11
CA ARG A 74 -8.10 -1.06 -10.22
C ARG A 74 -8.76 -2.24 -10.91
N VAL A 75 -9.89 -2.01 -11.59
CA VAL A 75 -10.59 -3.07 -12.35
C VAL A 75 -9.68 -3.62 -13.44
N TYR A 76 -9.08 -2.76 -14.26
CA TYR A 76 -8.18 -3.19 -15.32
C TYR A 76 -7.00 -4.03 -14.81
N ASN A 77 -6.31 -3.55 -13.77
CA ASN A 77 -5.17 -4.26 -13.19
C ASN A 77 -5.58 -5.62 -12.59
N ALA A 78 -6.75 -5.68 -11.95
CA ALA A 78 -7.27 -6.93 -11.40
C ALA A 78 -7.59 -7.95 -12.51
N GLU A 79 -8.30 -7.55 -13.56
CA GLU A 79 -8.62 -8.44 -14.68
C GLU A 79 -7.38 -8.84 -15.48
N MET A 80 -6.46 -7.91 -15.73
CA MET A 80 -5.22 -8.22 -16.43
C MET A 80 -4.36 -9.20 -15.61
N GLY A 81 -4.30 -9.02 -14.28
CA GLY A 81 -3.63 -9.97 -13.38
C GLY A 81 -4.25 -11.37 -13.44
N ARG A 82 -5.59 -11.46 -13.48
CA ARG A 82 -6.29 -12.75 -13.66
C ARG A 82 -5.97 -13.40 -15.02
N LYS A 83 -5.97 -12.62 -16.10
CA LYS A 83 -5.61 -13.11 -17.44
C LYS A 83 -4.18 -13.64 -17.47
N ILE A 84 -3.23 -12.90 -16.89
CA ILE A 84 -1.84 -13.33 -16.81
C ILE A 84 -1.72 -14.64 -16.01
N ALA A 85 -2.35 -14.73 -14.84
CA ALA A 85 -2.32 -15.95 -14.03
C ALA A 85 -2.94 -17.16 -14.76
N PHE A 86 -3.99 -16.92 -15.56
CA PHE A 86 -4.61 -17.95 -16.39
C PHE A 86 -3.66 -18.47 -17.49
N LEU A 87 -3.02 -17.55 -18.24
CA LEU A 87 -2.09 -17.86 -19.33
C LEU A 87 -0.73 -18.37 -18.84
N ALA A 88 -0.33 -18.04 -17.60
CA ALA A 88 0.88 -18.58 -16.99
C ALA A 88 0.87 -20.11 -16.89
N ARG A 89 -0.30 -20.76 -16.98
CA ARG A 89 -0.37 -22.23 -17.04
C ARG A 89 0.12 -22.79 -18.38
N SER A 90 -0.09 -22.05 -19.47
CA SER A 90 0.32 -22.41 -20.83
C SER A 90 1.73 -21.94 -21.18
N SER A 91 2.42 -21.18 -20.30
CA SER A 91 3.83 -20.82 -20.50
C SER A 91 4.75 -22.01 -20.15
N ARG A 92 4.63 -23.07 -20.93
CA ARG A 92 5.49 -24.26 -20.88
C ARG A 92 6.31 -24.32 -22.16
N GLN A 93 7.36 -25.13 -22.18
CA GLN A 93 8.07 -25.42 -23.42
C GLN A 93 7.10 -26.03 -24.43
N ASP A 94 7.30 -25.70 -25.70
CA ASP A 94 6.42 -26.16 -26.77
C ASP A 94 6.42 -27.70 -26.79
N PRO A 95 5.24 -28.34 -26.62
CA PRO A 95 5.16 -29.80 -26.70
C PRO A 95 5.50 -30.35 -28.09
N TRP A 96 5.42 -29.54 -29.16
CA TRP A 96 5.59 -30.00 -30.55
C TRP A 96 6.79 -29.35 -31.23
N LEU A 97 7.98 -29.58 -30.70
CA LEU A 97 9.22 -29.10 -31.29
C LEU A 97 9.45 -29.74 -32.68
N GLY A 98 9.36 -28.94 -33.74
CA GLY A 98 9.71 -29.34 -35.10
C GLY A 98 8.55 -29.81 -35.99
N CYS A 99 7.30 -29.56 -35.59
CA CYS A 99 6.13 -29.64 -36.46
C CYS A 99 5.64 -28.24 -36.87
#